data_AF-A0A959FIM6-F1
#
_entry.id   AF-A0A959FIM6-F1
#
_cell.length_a   1.000
_cell.length_b   1.000
_cell.length_c   1.000
_cell.angle_alpha   90.00
_cell.angle_beta   90.00
_cell.angle_gamma   90.00
#
_symmetry.space_group_name_H-M   'P 1'
#
loop_
_entity.id
_entity.type
_entity.pdbx_description
1 polymer ?
#
loop_
_entity_poly.entity_id
_entity_poly.type
_entity_poly.pdbx_seq_one_letter_code
_entity_poly.pdbx_strand_id
1 'polypeptide(L)'
;MKTRTNHHTNLFFSQHLFSLVWWIIPLTGSLFFPGWVHTPPLCDLTISLEAKAVSCAGEMDGQIFITPVKGTPPYKWQWTSGSRNGKGTGTAIPDLRAGSYSVTVEDQTGCTASGNILVGQGAKIELNCTESAPVSQLGAADGKALIVIDGGSAPYTLAWSGAGNGASKEASKNVKIDGLRRGNYQLTVTDDKGCAAECSFTIDINTCNFSFAVTADPPSCSTLSDGIIKIQTKDGNPPYQWSLSGNQQNRKGTGILITDVPAGNYQVQVTDSDECMATSLVTIPAPAVHPDLSALLELYDATDGEHWSENSGWKEGKEGKNCDPCTWFGVYCNTAGRVEQMYLSGLNLNGFLPDLELPELTDLELQVNNLQGQLPDFSLLAKVELINLSENHLSGTLPDFHHLQKLETLDLSDNEIGGKIPDFKKLETLEQLYLSSNKLTGQIPDFSRFPNLRSFNLGFNQLDGSIPNF
;
A
#
# COMPACT_ATOMS: atom_id res chain seq x y z
N MET A 1 -35.19 -52.65 77.03
CA MET A 1 -36.43 -52.18 76.36
C MET A 1 -36.38 -52.76 74.95
N LYS A 2 -37.15 -53.82 74.69
CA LYS A 2 -38.49 -53.73 74.07
C LYS A 2 -38.39 -53.08 72.68
N THR A 3 -38.75 -53.69 71.56
CA THR A 3 -39.50 -54.93 71.27
C THR A 3 -39.51 -55.00 69.73
N ARG A 4 -39.20 -56.17 69.12
CA ARG A 4 -40.16 -57.07 68.43
C ARG A 4 -40.80 -56.45 67.15
N THR A 5 -41.04 -57.14 66.03
CA THR A 5 -41.01 -58.55 65.58
C THR A 5 -41.40 -58.47 64.10
N ASN A 6 -40.77 -59.19 63.17
CA ASN A 6 -41.14 -60.54 62.70
C ASN A 6 -42.65 -60.74 62.43
N HIS A 7 -43.00 -61.15 61.20
CA HIS A 7 -43.46 -62.52 60.87
C HIS A 7 -44.12 -62.59 59.48
N HIS A 8 -43.62 -63.49 58.59
CA HIS A 8 -44.15 -64.83 58.24
C HIS A 8 -45.30 -64.78 57.20
N THR A 9 -45.49 -65.73 56.28
CA THR A 9 -45.31 -67.22 56.25
C THR A 9 -45.45 -67.64 54.78
N ASN A 10 -44.67 -68.54 54.16
CA ASN A 10 -44.53 -70.01 54.31
C ASN A 10 -45.76 -70.87 53.95
N LEU A 11 -45.47 -72.07 53.43
CA LEU A 11 -46.26 -73.33 53.27
C LEU A 11 -46.54 -73.76 51.81
N PHE A 12 -46.46 -75.04 51.37
CA PHE A 12 -45.80 -76.31 51.79
C PHE A 12 -46.37 -77.44 50.87
N PHE A 13 -45.67 -78.59 50.75
CA PHE A 13 -46.19 -79.96 50.44
C PHE A 13 -46.80 -80.23 49.03
N SER A 14 -46.87 -81.44 48.44
CA SER A 14 -46.66 -82.85 48.82
C SER A 14 -46.55 -83.73 47.55
N GLN A 15 -46.03 -84.95 47.72
CA GLN A 15 -45.89 -86.05 46.78
C GLN A 15 -47.22 -86.72 46.32
N HIS A 16 -47.09 -87.53 45.26
CA HIS A 16 -47.56 -88.94 45.09
C HIS A 16 -48.74 -89.32 44.15
N LEU A 17 -48.36 -90.21 43.22
CA LEU A 17 -48.96 -91.48 42.71
C LEU A 17 -50.24 -91.55 41.83
N PHE A 18 -50.01 -92.23 40.69
CA PHE A 18 -50.78 -93.30 39.99
C PHE A 18 -52.23 -93.09 39.53
N SER A 19 -52.48 -93.41 38.25
CA SER A 19 -53.35 -94.55 37.88
C SER A 19 -53.27 -94.87 36.38
N LEU A 20 -52.92 -96.12 36.07
CA LEU A 20 -53.17 -96.80 34.79
C LEU A 20 -54.65 -97.17 34.69
N VAL A 21 -55.23 -97.13 33.48
CA VAL A 21 -56.26 -98.10 33.07
C VAL A 21 -56.08 -98.45 31.59
N TRP A 22 -55.90 -99.74 31.33
CA TRP A 22 -56.03 -100.43 30.04
C TRP A 22 -57.42 -101.06 29.95
N TRP A 23 -58.03 -101.15 28.77
CA TRP A 23 -58.87 -102.30 28.35
C TRP A 23 -58.82 -102.46 26.81
N ILE A 24 -59.22 -103.65 26.34
CA ILE A 24 -58.74 -104.39 25.16
C ILE A 24 -59.96 -104.81 24.26
N ILE A 25 -59.70 -105.09 22.95
CA ILE A 25 -60.46 -105.93 21.93
C ILE A 25 -61.65 -105.29 21.16
N PRO A 26 -62.01 -105.69 19.88
CA PRO A 26 -61.58 -106.85 19.04
C PRO A 26 -61.09 -106.58 17.59
N LEU A 27 -60.59 -107.67 17.00
CA LEU A 27 -60.17 -107.95 15.60
C LEU A 27 -61.31 -107.99 14.55
N THR A 28 -61.03 -107.54 13.33
CA THR A 28 -61.35 -108.24 12.04
C THR A 28 -60.39 -107.76 10.96
N GLY A 29 -59.74 -108.67 10.23
CA GLY A 29 -58.54 -108.38 9.44
C GLY A 29 -58.73 -107.96 7.98
N SER A 30 -57.60 -107.70 7.33
CA SER A 30 -57.32 -108.05 5.93
C SER A 30 -55.83 -107.87 5.65
N LEU A 31 -55.22 -108.82 4.95
CA LEU A 31 -53.81 -108.80 4.53
C LEU A 31 -53.56 -107.66 3.53
N PHE A 32 -52.65 -106.75 3.87
CA PHE A 32 -52.06 -105.79 2.93
C PHE A 32 -50.54 -105.79 3.08
N PHE A 33 -49.83 -106.07 1.98
CA PHE A 33 -48.39 -105.87 1.86
C PHE A 33 -48.06 -104.38 2.04
N PRO A 34 -47.12 -103.97 2.92
CA PRO A 34 -46.70 -102.58 2.96
C PRO A 34 -45.81 -102.30 1.74
N GLY A 35 -46.37 -101.58 0.77
CA GLY A 35 -45.62 -100.95 -0.29
C GLY A 35 -44.63 -99.94 0.27
N TRP A 36 -43.46 -99.88 -0.35
CA TRP A 36 -42.42 -98.90 -0.08
C TRP A 36 -42.96 -97.49 -0.28
N VAL A 37 -43.19 -96.78 0.81
CA VAL A 37 -43.41 -95.33 0.78
C VAL A 37 -42.04 -94.71 0.46
N HIS A 38 -41.85 -94.27 -0.79
CA HIS A 38 -40.80 -93.31 -1.11
C HIS A 38 -41.14 -92.02 -0.36
N THR A 39 -40.47 -91.77 0.75
CA THR A 39 -40.41 -90.42 1.33
C THR A 39 -39.85 -89.48 0.26
N PRO A 40 -40.46 -88.31 -0.01
CA PRO A 40 -39.87 -87.34 -0.92
C PRO A 40 -38.44 -87.03 -0.46
N PRO A 41 -37.46 -86.90 -1.37
CA PRO A 41 -36.08 -86.61 -0.98
C PRO A 41 -36.05 -85.34 -0.13
N LEU A 42 -35.46 -85.44 1.06
CA LEU A 42 -35.25 -84.30 1.94
C LEU A 42 -34.28 -83.33 1.24
N CYS A 43 -34.72 -82.10 1.00
CA CYS A 43 -33.88 -81.03 0.51
C CYS A 43 -33.02 -80.50 1.66
N ASP A 44 -31.72 -80.80 1.64
CA ASP A 44 -30.77 -80.44 2.71
C ASP A 44 -29.61 -79.56 2.25
N LEU A 45 -29.70 -79.00 1.03
CA LEU A 45 -28.76 -78.02 0.50
C LEU A 45 -28.72 -76.78 1.40
N THR A 46 -27.52 -76.38 1.79
CA THR A 46 -27.25 -75.11 2.48
C THR A 46 -26.08 -74.41 1.80
N ILE A 47 -25.90 -73.12 2.05
CA ILE A 47 -24.79 -72.34 1.49
C ILE A 47 -24.07 -71.57 2.58
N SER A 48 -22.75 -71.51 2.48
CA SER A 48 -21.90 -70.63 3.29
C SER A 48 -21.39 -69.49 2.42
N LEU A 49 -21.57 -68.26 2.90
CA LEU A 49 -21.15 -67.03 2.20
C LEU A 49 -20.04 -66.35 2.99
N GLU A 50 -18.99 -65.92 2.28
CA GLU A 50 -17.94 -65.05 2.80
C GLU A 50 -17.72 -63.89 1.83
N ALA A 51 -17.44 -62.69 2.35
CA ALA A 51 -17.21 -61.51 1.52
C ALA A 51 -15.91 -60.80 1.91
N LYS A 52 -15.14 -60.40 0.89
CA LYS A 52 -14.04 -59.45 1.00
C LYS A 52 -14.57 -58.06 0.65
N ALA A 53 -14.44 -57.11 1.58
CA ALA A 53 -14.79 -55.71 1.35
C ALA A 53 -13.97 -55.10 0.22
N VAL A 54 -14.48 -54.02 -0.39
CA VAL A 54 -13.70 -53.24 -1.36
C VAL A 54 -12.50 -52.58 -0.66
N SER A 55 -11.36 -52.44 -1.35
CA SER A 55 -10.13 -51.87 -0.77
C SER A 55 -10.33 -50.42 -0.33
N CYS A 56 -10.91 -49.60 -1.22
CA CYS A 56 -11.13 -48.18 -1.00
C CYS A 56 -12.57 -47.78 -1.31
N ALA A 57 -12.99 -46.65 -0.73
CA ALA A 57 -14.34 -46.16 -0.93
C ALA A 57 -14.63 -45.85 -2.42
N GLY A 58 -15.57 -46.58 -3.01
CA GLY A 58 -15.99 -46.39 -4.42
C GLY A 58 -15.36 -47.37 -5.42
N GLU A 59 -14.38 -48.17 -4.98
CA GLU A 59 -13.73 -49.20 -5.80
C GLU A 59 -14.63 -50.40 -6.10
N MET A 60 -14.20 -51.21 -7.07
CA MET A 60 -14.88 -52.40 -7.55
C MET A 60 -14.00 -53.64 -7.45
N ASP A 61 -13.38 -53.89 -6.31
CA ASP A 61 -12.48 -55.03 -6.09
C ASP A 61 -12.96 -55.96 -4.95
N GLY A 62 -14.19 -55.72 -4.47
CA GLY A 62 -14.86 -56.57 -3.50
C GLY A 62 -15.14 -57.95 -4.09
N GLN A 63 -15.22 -58.96 -3.23
CA GLN A 63 -15.40 -60.35 -3.67
C GLN A 63 -16.40 -61.06 -2.77
N ILE A 64 -17.21 -61.96 -3.34
CA ILE A 64 -18.02 -62.91 -2.57
C ILE A 64 -17.57 -64.32 -2.93
N PHE A 65 -17.38 -65.16 -1.92
CA PHE A 65 -17.15 -66.59 -2.02
C PHE A 65 -18.38 -67.34 -1.52
N ILE A 66 -18.83 -68.35 -2.28
CA ILE A 66 -19.90 -69.27 -1.87
C ILE A 66 -19.35 -70.69 -1.81
N THR A 67 -19.66 -71.39 -0.72
CA THR A 67 -19.48 -72.83 -0.63
C THR A 67 -20.84 -73.51 -0.42
N PRO A 68 -21.37 -74.29 -1.38
CA PRO A 68 -22.53 -75.13 -1.14
C PRO A 68 -22.15 -76.27 -0.18
N VAL A 69 -23.02 -76.54 0.78
CA VAL A 69 -22.87 -77.58 1.80
C VAL A 69 -24.04 -78.55 1.63
N LYS A 70 -23.71 -79.80 1.26
CA LYS A 70 -24.65 -80.85 0.81
C LYS A 70 -25.31 -80.57 -0.55
N GLY A 71 -26.37 -81.30 -0.91
CA GLY A 71 -27.01 -81.26 -2.24
C GLY A 71 -26.31 -82.12 -3.31
N THR A 72 -26.94 -82.25 -4.47
CA THR A 72 -26.44 -83.07 -5.60
C THR A 72 -25.94 -82.19 -6.76
N PRO A 73 -24.63 -82.16 -7.08
CA PRO A 73 -24.11 -81.43 -8.23
C PRO A 73 -24.68 -81.96 -9.57
N PRO A 74 -24.78 -81.13 -10.63
CA PRO A 74 -24.32 -79.75 -10.76
C PRO A 74 -25.26 -78.72 -10.12
N TYR A 75 -24.67 -77.61 -9.63
CA TYR A 75 -25.41 -76.48 -9.06
C TYR A 75 -25.65 -75.37 -10.10
N LYS A 76 -26.86 -74.78 -10.07
CA LYS A 76 -27.23 -73.58 -10.82
C LYS A 76 -27.28 -72.39 -9.87
N TRP A 77 -26.76 -71.25 -10.32
CA TRP A 77 -26.60 -70.04 -9.52
C TRP A 77 -27.46 -68.93 -10.09
N GLN A 78 -28.29 -68.32 -9.25
CA GLN A 78 -29.08 -67.13 -9.56
C GLN A 78 -28.72 -66.01 -8.58
N TRP A 79 -28.06 -64.98 -9.11
CA TRP A 79 -27.67 -63.82 -8.33
C TRP A 79 -28.64 -62.67 -8.59
N THR A 80 -29.08 -62.03 -7.51
CA THR A 80 -29.83 -60.78 -7.55
C THR A 80 -28.97 -59.72 -6.90
N SER A 81 -28.39 -58.83 -7.71
CA SER A 81 -27.65 -57.66 -7.22
C SER A 81 -28.30 -56.37 -7.72
N GLY A 82 -28.38 -55.38 -6.83
CA GLY A 82 -28.59 -54.00 -7.22
C GLY A 82 -27.33 -53.47 -7.92
N SER A 83 -27.43 -53.21 -9.22
CA SER A 83 -26.37 -52.70 -10.10
C SER A 83 -25.30 -53.72 -10.53
N ARG A 84 -25.01 -53.78 -11.84
CA ARG A 84 -24.18 -54.80 -12.51
C ARG A 84 -22.68 -54.62 -12.27
N ASN A 85 -21.95 -55.73 -12.15
CA ASN A 85 -20.86 -56.17 -13.05
C ASN A 85 -19.88 -57.12 -12.32
N GLY A 86 -20.33 -58.35 -12.04
CA GLY A 86 -19.43 -59.48 -11.80
C GLY A 86 -19.84 -60.62 -12.71
N LYS A 87 -19.04 -60.96 -13.73
CA LYS A 87 -19.21 -62.20 -14.51
C LYS A 87 -18.60 -63.35 -13.70
N GLY A 88 -19.24 -63.71 -12.58
CA GLY A 88 -18.84 -64.88 -11.81
C GLY A 88 -19.47 -66.15 -12.39
N THR A 89 -18.68 -67.20 -12.56
CA THR A 89 -19.18 -68.56 -12.83
C THR A 89 -18.77 -69.45 -11.66
N GLY A 90 -19.73 -70.02 -10.93
CA GLY A 90 -19.46 -70.96 -9.84
C GLY A 90 -19.42 -70.31 -8.45
N THR A 91 -18.36 -70.60 -7.68
CA THR A 91 -18.23 -70.38 -6.23
C THR A 91 -17.62 -69.02 -5.84
N ALA A 92 -17.32 -68.13 -6.79
CA ALA A 92 -16.81 -66.79 -6.48
C ALA A 92 -17.35 -65.74 -7.46
N ILE A 93 -17.62 -64.53 -6.95
CA ILE A 93 -17.86 -63.33 -7.75
C ILE A 93 -16.81 -62.27 -7.41
N PRO A 94 -15.91 -61.93 -8.34
CA PRO A 94 -15.01 -60.81 -8.19
C PRO A 94 -15.65 -59.49 -8.67
N ASP A 95 -14.90 -58.41 -8.48
CA ASP A 95 -15.15 -57.07 -9.02
C ASP A 95 -16.44 -56.40 -8.53
N LEU A 96 -16.79 -56.65 -7.27
CA LEU A 96 -18.01 -56.13 -6.65
C LEU A 96 -17.78 -54.75 -6.02
N ARG A 97 -18.80 -53.90 -6.14
CA ARG A 97 -18.92 -52.68 -5.31
C ARG A 97 -19.36 -53.07 -3.90
N ALA A 98 -19.16 -52.18 -2.94
CA ALA A 98 -19.81 -52.32 -1.64
C ALA A 98 -21.34 -52.29 -1.81
N GLY A 99 -22.03 -53.18 -1.10
CA GLY A 99 -23.47 -53.36 -1.25
C GLY A 99 -23.96 -54.71 -0.74
N SER A 100 -25.28 -54.86 -0.64
CA SER A 100 -25.91 -56.12 -0.25
C SER A 100 -26.18 -56.96 -1.49
N TYR A 101 -25.78 -58.23 -1.44
CA TYR A 101 -25.94 -59.20 -2.51
C TYR A 101 -26.74 -60.39 -2.02
N SER A 102 -27.66 -60.89 -2.85
CA SER A 102 -28.39 -62.13 -2.59
C SER A 102 -28.15 -63.16 -3.69
N VAL A 103 -28.05 -64.42 -3.27
CA VAL A 103 -27.90 -65.58 -4.16
C VAL A 103 -28.95 -66.63 -3.84
N THR A 104 -29.42 -67.29 -4.88
CA THR A 104 -30.17 -68.55 -4.82
C THR A 104 -29.40 -69.61 -5.60
N VAL A 105 -29.20 -70.76 -4.97
CA VAL A 105 -28.48 -71.92 -5.50
C VAL A 105 -29.45 -73.08 -5.61
N GLU A 106 -29.49 -73.74 -6.76
CA GLU A 106 -30.35 -74.90 -7.04
C GLU A 106 -29.46 -76.10 -7.41
N ASP A 107 -29.71 -77.27 -6.82
CA ASP A 107 -29.01 -78.51 -7.16
C ASP A 107 -29.71 -79.31 -8.30
N GLN A 108 -29.14 -80.43 -8.74
CA GLN A 108 -29.69 -81.23 -9.85
C GLN A 108 -31.10 -81.79 -9.56
N THR A 109 -31.44 -81.97 -8.28
CA THR A 109 -32.73 -82.50 -7.84
C THR A 109 -33.81 -81.43 -7.69
N GLY A 110 -33.45 -80.15 -7.91
CA GLY A 110 -34.33 -78.99 -7.76
C GLY A 110 -34.38 -78.44 -6.32
N CYS A 111 -33.52 -78.92 -5.42
CA CYS A 111 -33.41 -78.39 -4.06
C CYS A 111 -32.72 -77.02 -4.08
N THR A 112 -33.30 -76.02 -3.42
CA THR A 112 -32.80 -74.64 -3.45
C THR A 112 -32.35 -74.14 -2.08
N ALA A 113 -31.31 -73.31 -2.06
CA ALA A 113 -30.82 -72.59 -0.89
C ALA A 113 -30.51 -71.15 -1.26
N SER A 114 -30.89 -70.20 -0.40
CA SER A 114 -30.65 -68.77 -0.62
C SER A 114 -29.95 -68.14 0.57
N GLY A 115 -29.25 -67.03 0.32
CA GLY A 115 -28.57 -66.25 1.35
C GLY A 115 -28.28 -64.84 0.89
N ASN A 116 -28.06 -63.96 1.86
CA ASN A 116 -27.67 -62.58 1.67
C ASN A 116 -26.32 -62.30 2.34
N ILE A 117 -25.50 -61.48 1.72
CA ILE A 117 -24.23 -61.02 2.30
C ILE A 117 -23.93 -59.58 1.92
N LEU A 118 -23.29 -58.84 2.83
CA LEU A 118 -22.86 -57.48 2.63
C LEU A 118 -21.38 -57.45 2.23
N VAL A 119 -21.09 -56.89 1.05
CA VAL A 119 -19.73 -56.46 0.72
C VAL A 119 -19.52 -55.11 1.38
N GLY A 120 -18.63 -55.04 2.37
CA GLY A 120 -18.34 -53.83 3.12
C GLY A 120 -17.70 -52.72 2.27
N GLN A 121 -17.92 -51.47 2.68
CA GLN A 121 -17.25 -50.30 2.10
C GLN A 121 -15.79 -50.23 2.59
N GLY A 122 -14.87 -49.92 1.68
CA GLY A 122 -13.46 -49.66 1.98
C GLY A 122 -13.26 -48.35 2.73
N ALA A 123 -12.04 -48.10 3.20
CA ALA A 123 -11.75 -46.87 3.92
C ALA A 123 -11.99 -45.64 3.01
N LYS A 124 -12.67 -44.62 3.55
CA LYS A 124 -12.79 -43.29 2.93
C LYS A 124 -11.79 -42.37 3.63
N ILE A 125 -11.11 -41.52 2.87
CA ILE A 125 -10.25 -40.46 3.41
C ILE A 125 -10.92 -39.13 3.11
N GLU A 126 -11.05 -38.29 4.13
CA GLU A 126 -11.47 -36.90 4.01
C GLU A 126 -10.34 -35.99 4.48
N LEU A 127 -10.09 -34.91 3.75
CA LEU A 127 -8.97 -33.99 4.00
C LEU A 127 -9.50 -32.59 4.30
N ASN A 128 -8.98 -31.97 5.34
CA ASN A 128 -9.09 -30.53 5.57
C ASN A 128 -7.69 -29.91 5.53
N CYS A 129 -7.42 -29.14 4.49
CA CYS A 129 -6.12 -28.56 4.19
C CYS A 129 -6.21 -27.05 4.30
N THR A 130 -5.52 -26.49 5.27
CA THR A 130 -5.64 -25.06 5.60
C THR A 130 -4.28 -24.43 5.77
N GLU A 131 -4.18 -23.15 5.42
CA GLU A 131 -3.05 -22.32 5.85
C GLU A 131 -3.09 -22.19 7.37
N SER A 132 -1.92 -22.34 8.00
CA SER A 132 -1.74 -22.16 9.44
C SER A 132 -0.83 -20.97 9.77
N ALA A 133 0.02 -20.55 8.84
CA ALA A 133 0.75 -19.28 8.88
C ALA A 133 1.12 -18.84 7.45
N PRO A 134 0.93 -17.55 7.11
CA PRO A 134 1.37 -17.02 5.82
C PRO A 134 2.90 -16.90 5.75
N VAL A 135 3.43 -16.63 4.55
CA VAL A 135 4.84 -16.27 4.37
C VAL A 135 5.12 -14.90 5.00
N SER A 136 6.29 -14.73 5.63
CA SER A 136 6.66 -13.47 6.31
C SER A 136 7.00 -12.31 5.37
N GLN A 137 7.58 -12.60 4.21
CA GLN A 137 8.05 -11.63 3.20
C GLN A 137 8.11 -12.31 1.82
N LEU A 138 8.21 -11.53 0.74
CA LEU A 138 8.26 -12.07 -0.60
C LEU A 138 9.54 -12.89 -0.82
N GLY A 139 9.39 -14.07 -1.42
CA GLY A 139 10.49 -15.00 -1.68
C GLY A 139 10.94 -15.84 -0.49
N ALA A 140 10.46 -15.58 0.73
CA ALA A 140 10.68 -16.47 1.86
C ALA A 140 9.95 -17.81 1.69
N ALA A 141 10.47 -18.82 2.37
CA ALA A 141 9.92 -20.17 2.41
C ALA A 141 9.69 -20.55 3.87
N ASP A 142 8.82 -19.81 4.55
CA ASP A 142 8.50 -19.98 5.98
C ASP A 142 6.99 -20.07 6.26
N GLY A 143 6.17 -20.06 5.20
CA GLY A 143 4.73 -20.34 5.28
C GLY A 143 4.45 -21.77 5.72
N LYS A 144 3.25 -21.98 6.27
CA LYS A 144 2.89 -23.24 6.95
C LYS A 144 1.47 -23.68 6.65
N ALA A 145 1.29 -24.97 6.39
CA ALA A 145 -0.02 -25.59 6.25
C ALA A 145 -0.31 -26.60 7.37
N LEU A 146 -1.58 -26.71 7.75
CA LEU A 146 -2.10 -27.77 8.60
C LEU A 146 -3.02 -28.67 7.78
N ILE A 147 -2.67 -29.96 7.72
CA ILE A 147 -3.44 -31.01 7.05
C ILE A 147 -4.05 -31.90 8.12
N VAL A 148 -5.39 -31.96 8.13
CA VAL A 148 -6.16 -32.86 8.99
C VAL A 148 -6.75 -33.98 8.14
N ILE A 149 -6.41 -35.22 8.48
CA ILE A 149 -6.81 -36.43 7.78
C ILE A 149 -7.88 -37.15 8.62
N ASP A 150 -9.06 -37.37 8.07
CA ASP A 150 -10.07 -38.25 8.65
C ASP A 150 -10.23 -39.54 7.83
N GLY A 151 -10.46 -40.66 8.53
CA GLY A 151 -10.46 -42.01 7.94
C GLY A 151 -9.07 -42.54 7.50
N GLY A 152 -9.06 -43.55 6.63
CA GLY A 152 -7.84 -44.26 6.17
C GLY A 152 -7.07 -45.05 7.25
N SER A 153 -6.03 -45.77 6.84
CA SER A 153 -5.11 -46.52 7.74
C SER A 153 -3.68 -45.98 7.66
N ALA A 154 -3.15 -45.50 8.78
CA ALA A 154 -1.75 -45.06 8.87
C ALA A 154 -0.77 -46.23 8.59
N PRO A 155 0.46 -45.94 8.09
CA PRO A 155 1.00 -44.62 7.77
C PRO A 155 0.44 -43.99 6.47
N TYR A 156 0.32 -42.67 6.46
CA TYR A 156 -0.10 -41.88 5.31
C TYR A 156 1.12 -41.36 4.55
N THR A 157 1.09 -41.45 3.23
CA THR A 157 2.08 -40.87 2.31
C THR A 157 1.46 -39.61 1.72
N LEU A 158 2.09 -38.47 1.98
CA LEU A 158 1.67 -37.16 1.48
C LEU A 158 2.59 -36.76 0.33
N ALA A 159 2.03 -36.24 -0.75
CA ALA A 159 2.77 -35.66 -1.87
C ALA A 159 2.08 -34.36 -2.29
N TRP A 160 2.83 -33.25 -2.33
CA TRP A 160 2.31 -31.96 -2.80
C TRP A 160 3.11 -31.41 -3.96
N SER A 161 2.42 -30.63 -4.79
CA SER A 161 2.97 -29.94 -5.96
C SER A 161 2.35 -28.55 -6.14
N GLY A 162 2.92 -27.74 -7.04
CA GLY A 162 2.45 -26.38 -7.33
C GLY A 162 3.58 -25.36 -7.13
N ALA A 163 3.40 -24.43 -6.19
CA ALA A 163 4.42 -23.43 -5.82
C ALA A 163 5.70 -24.03 -5.20
N GLY A 164 5.63 -25.30 -4.79
CA GLY A 164 6.77 -26.12 -4.41
C GLY A 164 6.37 -27.60 -4.42
N ASN A 165 7.36 -28.49 -4.52
CA ASN A 165 7.14 -29.93 -4.53
C ASN A 165 7.72 -30.54 -3.25
N GLY A 166 7.05 -31.54 -2.70
CA GLY A 166 7.55 -32.28 -1.56
C GLY A 166 6.72 -33.51 -1.24
N ALA A 167 7.26 -34.32 -0.33
CA ALA A 167 6.59 -35.52 0.13
C ALA A 167 6.98 -35.80 1.58
N SER A 168 6.06 -36.44 2.33
CA SER A 168 6.32 -36.92 3.69
C SER A 168 5.55 -38.22 3.95
N LYS A 169 5.95 -38.94 5.00
CA LYS A 169 5.25 -40.14 5.46
C LYS A 169 4.97 -40.00 6.95
N GLU A 170 3.70 -40.02 7.31
CA GLU A 170 3.24 -39.65 8.65
C GLU A 170 2.33 -40.71 9.24
N ALA A 171 2.47 -40.97 10.54
CA ALA A 171 1.53 -41.80 11.29
C ALA A 171 0.41 -40.97 11.94
N SER A 172 0.58 -39.64 12.01
CA SER A 172 -0.37 -38.70 12.59
C SER A 172 -1.45 -38.32 11.59
N LYS A 173 -2.66 -38.08 12.10
CA LYS A 173 -3.77 -37.49 11.34
C LYS A 173 -3.71 -35.96 11.26
N ASN A 174 -2.90 -35.32 12.11
CA ASN A 174 -2.64 -33.88 12.06
C ASN A 174 -1.19 -33.68 11.63
N VAL A 175 -1.00 -33.24 10.39
CA VAL A 175 0.32 -33.05 9.77
C VAL A 175 0.57 -31.57 9.53
N LYS A 176 1.71 -31.07 9.98
CA LYS A 176 2.17 -29.71 9.69
C LYS A 176 3.19 -29.77 8.56
N ILE A 177 2.99 -28.95 7.54
CA ILE A 177 3.95 -28.76 6.46
C ILE A 177 4.52 -27.35 6.63
N ASP A 178 5.79 -27.28 7.03
CA ASP A 178 6.54 -26.03 7.16
C ASP A 178 7.37 -25.77 5.90
N GLY A 179 7.89 -24.55 5.77
CA GLY A 179 8.85 -24.24 4.72
C GLY A 179 8.23 -23.95 3.36
N LEU A 180 6.95 -23.57 3.33
CA LEU A 180 6.20 -23.34 2.10
C LEU A 180 6.41 -21.91 1.59
N ARG A 181 6.45 -21.78 0.25
CA ARG A 181 6.49 -20.49 -0.44
C ARG A 181 5.07 -20.04 -0.75
N ARG A 182 4.89 -18.75 -1.07
CA ARG A 182 3.62 -18.20 -1.53
C ARG A 182 3.13 -18.96 -2.77
N GLY A 183 1.86 -19.31 -2.79
CA GLY A 183 1.18 -19.83 -3.96
C GLY A 183 0.26 -21.02 -3.68
N ASN A 184 -0.19 -21.64 -4.76
CA ASN A 184 -1.18 -22.71 -4.72
C ASN A 184 -0.50 -24.08 -4.63
N TYR A 185 -1.05 -24.95 -3.79
CA TYR A 185 -0.60 -26.31 -3.59
C TYR A 185 -1.72 -27.30 -3.85
N GLN A 186 -1.40 -28.35 -4.60
CA GLN A 186 -2.23 -29.54 -4.73
C GLN A 186 -1.58 -30.66 -3.91
N LEU A 187 -2.33 -31.24 -2.97
CA LEU A 187 -1.87 -32.29 -2.06
C LEU A 187 -2.65 -33.57 -2.32
N THR A 188 -1.93 -34.67 -2.47
CA THR A 188 -2.46 -36.03 -2.50
C THR A 188 -2.00 -36.77 -1.23
N VAL A 189 -2.93 -37.42 -0.54
CA VAL A 189 -2.66 -38.24 0.64
C VAL A 189 -3.09 -39.67 0.36
N THR A 190 -2.17 -40.62 0.48
CA THR A 190 -2.39 -42.06 0.27
C THR A 190 -2.16 -42.84 1.56
N ASP A 191 -3.10 -43.69 1.97
CA ASP A 191 -2.95 -44.52 3.17
C ASP A 191 -2.17 -45.83 2.91
N ASP A 192 -1.92 -46.63 3.96
CA ASP A 192 -1.15 -47.88 3.86
C ASP A 192 -1.84 -48.96 3.01
N LYS A 193 -3.14 -48.82 2.76
CA LYS A 193 -3.94 -49.72 1.93
C LYS A 193 -4.05 -49.25 0.47
N GLY A 194 -3.43 -48.12 0.14
CA GLY A 194 -3.42 -47.55 -1.21
C GLY A 194 -4.59 -46.62 -1.53
N CYS A 195 -5.43 -46.27 -0.55
CA CYS A 195 -6.54 -45.35 -0.76
C CYS A 195 -6.03 -43.92 -0.78
N ALA A 196 -6.41 -43.13 -1.79
CA ALA A 196 -5.94 -41.77 -1.98
C ALA A 196 -7.08 -40.73 -1.92
N ALA A 197 -6.78 -39.55 -1.39
CA ALA A 197 -7.63 -38.36 -1.45
C ALA A 197 -6.79 -37.14 -1.80
N GLU A 198 -7.42 -36.12 -2.40
CA GLU A 198 -6.76 -34.88 -2.79
C GLU A 198 -7.44 -33.65 -2.18
N CYS A 199 -6.66 -32.61 -1.93
CA CYS A 199 -7.15 -31.29 -1.57
C CYS A 199 -6.25 -30.21 -2.21
N SER A 200 -6.74 -28.98 -2.22
CA SER A 200 -5.92 -27.82 -2.58
C SER A 200 -5.96 -26.79 -1.47
N PHE A 201 -4.85 -26.07 -1.29
CA PHE A 201 -4.75 -24.94 -0.37
C PHE A 201 -3.80 -23.90 -0.94
N THR A 202 -3.87 -22.68 -0.40
CA THR A 202 -3.04 -21.56 -0.81
C THR A 202 -2.27 -21.05 0.39
N ILE A 203 -0.99 -20.75 0.19
CA ILE A 203 -0.19 -20.00 1.16
C ILE A 203 -0.08 -18.57 0.64
N ASP A 204 -0.57 -17.60 1.42
CA ASP A 204 -0.51 -16.18 1.11
C ASP A 204 0.67 -15.51 1.82
N ILE A 205 0.88 -14.22 1.55
CA ILE A 205 1.77 -13.36 2.33
C ILE A 205 0.96 -12.65 3.41
N ASN A 206 1.55 -12.39 4.58
CA ASN A 206 0.89 -11.61 5.60
C ASN A 206 0.50 -10.25 5.00
N THR A 207 -0.77 -9.86 5.12
CA THR A 207 -1.38 -8.71 4.43
C THR A 207 -0.49 -7.46 4.54
N CYS A 208 -0.14 -6.87 3.39
CA CYS A 208 0.63 -5.64 3.29
C CYS A 208 0.13 -4.55 4.25
N ASN A 209 0.84 -4.30 5.35
CA ASN A 209 0.56 -3.15 6.24
C ASN A 209 1.35 -1.89 5.83
N PHE A 210 2.00 -1.93 4.66
CA PHE A 210 2.79 -0.85 4.12
C PHE A 210 1.97 0.44 4.01
N SER A 211 2.46 1.50 4.63
CA SER A 211 1.92 2.85 4.48
C SER A 211 3.05 3.85 4.28
N PHE A 212 2.74 4.99 3.69
CA PHE A 212 3.69 6.08 3.58
C PHE A 212 2.97 7.42 3.64
N ALA A 213 3.72 8.46 4.00
CA ALA A 213 3.32 9.84 3.86
C ALA A 213 4.22 10.52 2.82
N VAL A 214 3.71 11.60 2.23
CA VAL A 214 4.45 12.45 1.30
C VAL A 214 4.40 13.88 1.78
N THR A 215 5.54 14.56 1.72
CA THR A 215 5.65 16.01 1.88
C THR A 215 6.23 16.59 0.61
N ALA A 216 5.87 17.83 0.28
CA ALA A 216 6.36 18.50 -0.91
C ALA A 216 6.98 19.86 -0.58
N ASP A 217 8.08 20.18 -1.24
CA ASP A 217 8.67 21.51 -1.28
C ASP A 217 8.31 22.16 -2.64
N PRO A 218 7.90 23.44 -2.67
CA PRO A 218 7.59 24.13 -3.92
C PRO A 218 8.84 24.27 -4.82
N PRO A 219 8.66 24.45 -6.14
CA PRO A 219 9.73 24.94 -7.01
C PRO A 219 10.23 26.31 -6.56
N SER A 220 11.48 26.66 -6.89
CA SER A 220 12.07 27.97 -6.57
C SER A 220 11.42 29.11 -7.36
N CYS A 221 10.81 28.79 -8.51
CA CYS A 221 10.16 29.74 -9.40
C CYS A 221 8.96 29.12 -10.11
N SER A 222 8.04 29.96 -10.59
CA SER A 222 6.80 29.51 -11.23
C SER A 222 7.04 28.84 -12.58
N THR A 223 8.13 29.16 -13.28
CA THR A 223 8.51 28.55 -14.55
C THR A 223 9.43 27.34 -14.39
N LEU A 224 10.02 27.18 -13.20
CA LEU A 224 10.92 26.08 -12.89
C LEU A 224 10.15 24.86 -12.44
N SER A 225 10.81 23.71 -12.59
CA SER A 225 10.28 22.41 -12.18
C SER A 225 11.12 21.80 -11.07
N ASP A 226 11.93 22.57 -10.33
CA ASP A 226 12.88 22.07 -9.33
C ASP A 226 12.24 21.70 -7.97
N GLY A 227 10.91 21.60 -7.90
CA GLY A 227 10.19 21.16 -6.71
C GLY A 227 10.49 19.69 -6.37
N ILE A 228 10.24 19.34 -5.11
CA ILE A 228 10.66 18.05 -4.53
C ILE A 228 9.49 17.38 -3.81
N ILE A 229 9.30 16.08 -4.02
CA ILE A 229 8.45 15.23 -3.18
C ILE A 229 9.35 14.32 -2.34
N LYS A 230 9.13 14.31 -1.03
CA LYS A 230 9.80 13.43 -0.07
C LYS A 230 8.82 12.36 0.40
N ILE A 231 9.24 11.09 0.31
CA ILE A 231 8.46 9.92 0.73
C ILE A 231 8.94 9.49 2.13
N GLN A 232 8.00 9.32 3.06
CA GLN A 232 8.25 8.80 4.39
C GLN A 232 7.53 7.47 4.54
N THR A 233 8.26 6.36 4.46
CA THR A 233 7.67 5.02 4.55
C THR A 233 7.50 4.56 6.00
N LYS A 234 6.48 3.73 6.23
CA LYS A 234 6.22 3.06 7.50
C LYS A 234 5.86 1.60 7.24
N ASP A 235 6.54 0.70 7.95
CA ASP A 235 6.32 -0.75 7.92
C ASP A 235 6.55 -1.42 6.53
N GLY A 236 7.19 -0.74 5.57
CA GLY A 236 7.59 -1.31 4.27
C GLY A 236 9.04 -1.76 4.23
N ASN A 237 9.37 -2.68 3.31
CA ASN A 237 10.72 -3.21 3.15
C ASN A 237 11.48 -2.57 1.97
N PRO A 238 12.68 -1.99 2.16
CA PRO A 238 13.47 -1.47 1.05
C PRO A 238 14.03 -2.61 0.16
N PRO A 239 14.42 -2.34 -1.11
CA PRO A 239 14.36 -1.04 -1.79
C PRO A 239 12.95 -0.64 -2.24
N TYR A 240 12.69 0.67 -2.24
CA TYR A 240 11.41 1.23 -2.70
C TYR A 240 11.48 1.64 -4.17
N GLN A 241 10.43 1.35 -4.90
CA GLN A 241 10.14 1.88 -6.24
C GLN A 241 8.96 2.84 -6.13
N TRP A 242 8.92 3.87 -6.96
CA TRP A 242 7.81 4.80 -7.00
C TRP A 242 7.35 5.05 -8.43
N SER A 243 6.07 5.40 -8.58
CA SER A 243 5.52 6.00 -9.79
C SER A 243 4.78 7.29 -9.44
N LEU A 244 4.92 8.28 -10.31
CA LEU A 244 4.34 9.60 -10.18
C LEU A 244 3.47 9.86 -11.41
N SER A 245 2.20 10.20 -11.19
CA SER A 245 1.26 10.58 -12.25
C SER A 245 0.50 11.84 -11.88
N GLY A 246 0.15 12.66 -12.87
CA GLY A 246 -0.54 13.93 -12.66
C GLY A 246 0.21 15.11 -13.27
N ASN A 247 -0.49 16.22 -13.50
CA ASN A 247 0.08 17.42 -14.14
C ASN A 247 0.90 17.13 -15.42
N GLN A 248 0.35 16.30 -16.32
CA GLN A 248 1.01 15.82 -17.55
C GLN A 248 2.32 15.04 -17.35
N GLN A 249 2.67 14.67 -16.12
CA GLN A 249 3.82 13.81 -15.80
C GLN A 249 3.38 12.35 -15.68
N ASN A 250 4.26 11.45 -16.13
CA ASN A 250 4.16 10.00 -15.90
C ASN A 250 5.59 9.43 -15.74
N ARG A 251 6.12 9.47 -14.53
CA ARG A 251 7.52 9.14 -14.20
C ARG A 251 7.57 7.93 -13.25
N LYS A 252 8.66 7.19 -13.30
CA LYS A 252 8.96 6.10 -12.35
C LYS A 252 10.42 6.19 -11.91
N GLY A 253 10.72 5.70 -10.71
CA GLY A 253 12.08 5.68 -10.19
C GLY A 253 12.19 4.85 -8.92
N THR A 254 13.32 5.01 -8.23
CA THR A 254 13.64 4.30 -6.99
C THR A 254 14.00 5.29 -5.89
N GLY A 255 14.01 4.82 -4.64
CA GLY A 255 14.36 5.63 -3.47
C GLY A 255 13.16 6.37 -2.89
N ILE A 256 13.44 7.41 -2.10
CA ILE A 256 12.45 8.13 -1.29
C ILE A 256 12.36 9.63 -1.63
N LEU A 257 13.05 10.06 -2.68
CA LEU A 257 13.08 11.46 -3.12
C LEU A 257 12.71 11.51 -4.61
N ILE A 258 11.79 12.39 -4.96
CA ILE A 258 11.43 12.69 -6.33
C ILE A 258 11.75 14.15 -6.57
N THR A 259 12.74 14.42 -7.42
CA THR A 259 13.17 15.78 -7.78
C THR A 259 12.61 16.17 -9.14
N ASP A 260 12.78 17.44 -9.47
CA ASP A 260 12.42 18.02 -10.77
C ASP A 260 10.90 17.88 -11.03
N VAL A 261 10.09 18.19 -10.00
CA VAL A 261 8.63 18.20 -10.07
C VAL A 261 8.07 19.63 -10.06
N PRO A 262 7.35 20.06 -11.13
CA PRO A 262 6.65 21.34 -11.14
C PRO A 262 5.55 21.45 -10.06
N ALA A 263 5.09 22.67 -9.78
CA ALA A 263 3.93 22.88 -8.92
C ALA A 263 2.67 22.22 -9.53
N GLY A 264 1.82 21.61 -8.70
CA GLY A 264 0.62 20.92 -9.17
C GLY A 264 0.17 19.76 -8.29
N ASN A 265 -0.86 19.06 -8.76
CA ASN A 265 -1.44 17.90 -8.08
C ASN A 265 -0.92 16.60 -8.69
N TYR A 266 -0.44 15.72 -7.83
CA TYR A 266 0.15 14.43 -8.22
C TYR A 266 -0.43 13.29 -7.40
N GLN A 267 -0.42 12.12 -8.01
CA GLN A 267 -0.61 10.84 -7.38
C GLN A 267 0.74 10.11 -7.36
N VAL A 268 1.21 9.79 -6.16
CA VAL A 268 2.41 9.00 -5.92
C VAL A 268 1.97 7.60 -5.52
N GLN A 269 2.47 6.58 -6.22
CA GLN A 269 2.39 5.19 -5.80
C GLN A 269 3.79 4.73 -5.41
N VAL A 270 3.90 4.07 -4.26
CA VAL A 270 5.16 3.47 -3.78
C VAL A 270 4.95 1.97 -3.69
N THR A 271 5.97 1.23 -4.12
CA THR A 271 6.04 -0.23 -4.05
C THR A 271 7.29 -0.62 -3.29
N ASP A 272 7.16 -1.48 -2.31
CA ASP A 272 8.29 -2.01 -1.55
C ASP A 272 8.86 -3.30 -2.17
N SER A 273 9.86 -3.92 -1.54
CA SER A 273 10.48 -5.14 -2.07
C SER A 273 9.62 -6.40 -1.97
N ASP A 274 8.52 -6.35 -1.21
CA ASP A 274 7.54 -7.41 -1.08
C ASP A 274 6.35 -7.28 -2.06
N GLU A 275 6.48 -6.38 -3.04
CA GLU A 275 5.44 -6.01 -4.01
C GLU A 275 4.19 -5.37 -3.36
N CYS A 276 4.31 -4.89 -2.12
CA CYS A 276 3.24 -4.15 -1.46
C CYS A 276 3.15 -2.74 -2.05
N MET A 277 1.97 -2.39 -2.56
CA MET A 277 1.71 -1.10 -3.18
C MET A 277 0.78 -0.24 -2.32
N ALA A 278 1.14 1.03 -2.15
CA ALA A 278 0.27 2.05 -1.59
C ALA A 278 0.28 3.29 -2.49
N THR A 279 -0.80 4.07 -2.43
CA THR A 279 -0.95 5.30 -3.22
C THR A 279 -1.36 6.47 -2.33
N SER A 280 -0.79 7.65 -2.58
CA SER A 280 -1.14 8.91 -1.91
C SER A 280 -1.26 10.05 -2.93
N LEU A 281 -2.14 11.01 -2.64
CA LEU A 281 -2.18 12.28 -3.35
C LEU A 281 -1.24 13.27 -2.65
N VAL A 282 -0.62 14.15 -3.44
CA VAL A 282 0.19 15.26 -2.96
C VAL A 282 -0.01 16.48 -3.85
N THR A 283 -0.13 17.64 -3.22
CA THR A 283 -0.13 18.92 -3.91
C THR A 283 1.20 19.59 -3.65
N ILE A 284 1.96 19.86 -4.72
CA ILE A 284 3.13 20.73 -4.65
C ILE A 284 2.60 22.17 -4.76
N PRO A 285 2.80 23.00 -3.72
CA PRO A 285 2.33 24.39 -3.75
C PRO A 285 3.07 25.20 -4.81
N ALA A 286 2.45 26.29 -5.25
CA ALA A 286 3.15 27.29 -6.04
C ALA A 286 4.30 27.92 -5.22
N PRO A 287 5.39 28.38 -5.87
CA PRO A 287 6.44 29.12 -5.19
C PRO A 287 5.87 30.34 -4.46
N ALA A 288 6.43 30.66 -3.30
CA ALA A 288 6.19 31.95 -2.67
C ALA A 288 6.81 33.06 -3.54
N VAL A 289 6.05 34.11 -3.81
CA VAL A 289 6.56 35.28 -4.54
C VAL A 289 7.34 36.16 -3.57
N HIS A 290 8.58 36.50 -3.92
CA HIS A 290 9.39 37.40 -3.11
C HIS A 290 8.73 38.80 -3.06
N PRO A 291 8.57 39.42 -1.88
CA PRO A 291 7.82 40.69 -1.73
C PRO A 291 8.39 41.85 -2.55
N ASP A 292 9.71 41.90 -2.70
CA ASP A 292 10.40 43.01 -3.40
C ASP A 292 10.55 42.77 -4.92
N LEU A 293 10.12 41.60 -5.42
CA LEU A 293 10.39 41.20 -6.81
C LEU A 293 9.73 42.15 -7.82
N SER A 294 8.52 42.61 -7.56
CA SER A 294 7.79 43.50 -8.48
C SER A 294 8.49 44.84 -8.66
N ALA A 295 8.92 45.47 -7.57
CA ALA A 295 9.61 46.77 -7.61
C ALA A 295 10.94 46.68 -8.38
N LEU A 296 11.69 45.59 -8.20
CA LEU A 296 12.94 45.39 -8.93
C LEU A 296 12.69 45.13 -10.43
N LEU A 297 11.68 44.34 -10.78
CA LEU A 297 11.33 44.12 -12.19
C LEU A 297 10.84 45.41 -12.87
N GLU A 298 10.12 46.27 -12.14
CA GLU A 298 9.73 47.59 -12.63
C GLU A 298 10.95 48.50 -12.86
N LEU A 299 11.91 48.52 -11.94
CA LEU A 299 13.18 49.22 -12.15
C LEU A 299 13.91 48.72 -13.40
N TYR A 300 14.01 47.40 -13.56
CA TYR A 300 14.63 46.76 -14.72
C TYR A 300 13.96 47.19 -16.03
N ASP A 301 12.62 47.16 -16.09
CA ASP A 301 11.87 47.57 -17.28
C ASP A 301 11.98 49.07 -17.55
N ALA A 302 11.91 49.90 -16.50
CA ALA A 302 11.91 51.36 -16.60
C ALA A 302 13.27 51.95 -17.01
N THR A 303 14.34 51.18 -16.89
CA THR A 303 15.72 51.63 -17.12
C THR A 303 16.46 50.81 -18.18
N ASP A 304 15.72 50.20 -19.11
CA ASP A 304 16.26 49.44 -20.24
C ASP A 304 17.19 48.30 -19.81
N GLY A 305 16.71 47.51 -18.84
CA GLY A 305 17.40 46.40 -18.19
C GLY A 305 18.13 45.42 -19.11
N GLU A 306 17.60 45.19 -20.32
CA GLU A 306 18.21 44.28 -21.29
C GLU A 306 19.59 44.77 -21.77
N HIS A 307 19.85 46.08 -21.68
CA HIS A 307 21.06 46.74 -22.17
C HIS A 307 21.99 47.24 -21.06
N TRP A 308 21.70 46.95 -19.79
CA TRP A 308 22.65 47.23 -18.71
C TRP A 308 23.99 46.53 -18.95
N SER A 309 25.09 47.15 -18.52
CA SER A 309 26.44 46.59 -18.65
C SER A 309 26.61 45.27 -17.89
N GLU A 310 25.87 45.11 -16.78
CA GLU A 310 25.79 43.89 -15.99
C GLU A 310 24.35 43.76 -15.47
N ASN A 311 23.71 42.62 -15.75
CA ASN A 311 22.33 42.35 -15.36
C ASN A 311 22.11 40.89 -14.94
N SER A 312 23.18 40.20 -14.52
CA SER A 312 23.11 38.84 -13.99
C SER A 312 22.07 38.73 -12.87
N GLY A 313 21.14 37.78 -12.99
CA GLY A 313 20.03 37.57 -12.08
C GLY A 313 18.78 38.34 -12.46
N TRP A 314 18.91 39.59 -12.92
CA TRP A 314 17.78 40.44 -13.29
C TRP A 314 17.05 39.93 -14.52
N LYS A 315 17.80 39.57 -15.57
CA LYS A 315 17.22 39.00 -16.80
C LYS A 315 16.54 37.67 -16.52
N GLU A 316 17.20 36.79 -15.78
CA GLU A 316 16.64 35.50 -15.36
C GLU A 316 15.41 35.69 -14.48
N GLY A 317 15.40 36.70 -13.62
CA GLY A 317 14.24 37.08 -12.82
C GLY A 317 13.05 37.51 -13.67
N LYS A 318 13.30 38.34 -14.69
CA LYS A 318 12.28 38.74 -15.66
C LYS A 318 11.70 37.55 -16.43
N GLU A 319 12.54 36.59 -16.79
CA GLU A 319 12.14 35.34 -17.46
C GLU A 319 11.49 34.32 -16.49
N GLY A 320 11.42 34.63 -15.20
CA GLY A 320 10.87 33.75 -14.16
C GLY A 320 11.74 32.53 -13.86
N LYS A 321 13.03 32.59 -14.19
CA LYS A 321 14.05 31.55 -13.95
C LYS A 321 14.87 31.79 -12.68
N ASN A 322 14.86 33.01 -12.14
CA ASN A 322 15.48 33.33 -10.85
C ASN A 322 14.61 34.29 -10.03
N CYS A 323 13.80 33.77 -9.11
CA CYS A 323 12.80 34.52 -8.36
C CYS A 323 13.31 34.97 -6.99
N ASP A 324 14.59 34.75 -6.71
CA ASP A 324 15.28 35.19 -5.51
C ASP A 324 16.17 36.41 -5.84
N PRO A 325 15.65 37.64 -5.68
CA PRO A 325 16.40 38.85 -6.00
C PRO A 325 17.65 39.04 -5.14
N CYS A 326 17.77 38.36 -4.00
CA CYS A 326 18.96 38.42 -3.15
C CYS A 326 20.21 37.79 -3.79
N THR A 327 20.02 37.10 -4.92
CA THR A 327 21.11 36.55 -5.74
C THR A 327 21.45 37.42 -6.95
N TRP A 328 20.71 38.52 -7.18
CA TRP A 328 20.89 39.36 -8.36
C TRP A 328 22.08 40.30 -8.17
N PHE A 329 22.75 40.63 -9.27
CA PHE A 329 23.87 41.55 -9.23
C PHE A 329 23.46 42.89 -8.62
N GLY A 330 24.23 43.37 -7.64
CA GLY A 330 24.00 44.65 -6.99
C GLY A 330 22.84 44.70 -6.00
N VAL A 331 22.17 43.57 -5.71
CA VAL A 331 21.09 43.48 -4.72
C VAL A 331 21.56 42.73 -3.49
N TYR A 332 21.40 43.32 -2.31
CA TYR A 332 21.75 42.71 -1.03
C TYR A 332 20.55 42.71 -0.11
N CYS A 333 20.27 41.55 0.49
CA CYS A 333 19.12 41.38 1.38
C CYS A 333 19.55 41.23 2.83
N ASN A 334 18.68 41.71 3.72
CA ASN A 334 18.83 41.52 5.16
C ASN A 334 18.52 40.06 5.59
N THR A 335 18.64 39.79 6.88
CA THR A 335 18.38 38.46 7.47
C THR A 335 16.95 37.93 7.30
N ALA A 336 15.98 38.82 7.01
CA ALA A 336 14.60 38.43 6.72
C ALA A 336 14.37 38.15 5.22
N GLY A 337 15.42 38.23 4.40
CA GLY A 337 15.33 38.07 2.95
C GLY A 337 14.59 39.23 2.29
N ARG A 338 14.76 40.47 2.77
CA ARG A 338 14.22 41.68 2.15
C ARG A 338 15.35 42.55 1.63
N VAL A 339 15.15 43.19 0.48
CA VAL A 339 16.16 44.05 -0.13
C VAL A 339 16.49 45.20 0.81
N GLU A 340 17.76 45.28 1.20
CA GLU A 340 18.31 46.25 2.14
C GLU A 340 19.26 47.21 1.42
N GLN A 341 20.04 46.74 0.46
CA GLN A 341 21.00 47.58 -0.25
C GLN A 341 20.96 47.33 -1.76
N MET A 342 21.07 48.40 -2.52
CA MET A 342 21.13 48.37 -3.98
C MET A 342 22.33 49.17 -4.49
N TYR A 343 23.27 48.49 -5.14
CA TYR A 343 24.49 49.04 -5.71
C TYR A 343 24.54 48.79 -7.21
N LEU A 344 24.03 49.74 -8.01
CA LEU A 344 23.89 49.62 -9.48
C LEU A 344 24.59 50.79 -10.20
N SER A 345 25.71 51.25 -9.65
CA SER A 345 26.50 52.33 -10.23
C SER A 345 27.25 51.91 -11.50
N GLY A 346 27.32 52.79 -12.51
CA GLY A 346 28.16 52.55 -13.69
C GLY A 346 27.64 51.49 -14.66
N LEU A 347 26.35 51.14 -14.58
CA LEU A 347 25.76 50.02 -15.31
C LEU A 347 25.01 50.42 -16.59
N ASN A 348 25.10 51.69 -17.01
CA ASN A 348 24.37 52.23 -18.15
C ASN A 348 22.84 52.15 -18.01
N LEU A 349 22.29 52.23 -16.80
CA LEU A 349 20.83 52.32 -16.60
C LEU A 349 20.29 53.52 -17.39
N ASN A 350 19.37 53.28 -18.32
CA ASN A 350 18.87 54.28 -19.25
C ASN A 350 17.33 54.30 -19.23
N GLY A 351 16.76 55.42 -18.80
CA GLY A 351 15.31 55.56 -18.63
C GLY A 351 14.99 56.33 -17.36
N PHE A 352 13.92 55.97 -16.68
CA PHE A 352 13.40 56.73 -15.54
C PHE A 352 13.50 55.89 -14.27
N LEU A 353 13.74 56.53 -13.13
CA LEU A 353 13.69 55.87 -11.82
C LEU A 353 12.23 55.78 -11.36
N PRO A 354 11.63 54.57 -11.25
CA PRO A 354 10.25 54.41 -10.78
C PRO A 354 10.14 54.58 -9.25
N ASP A 355 8.90 54.62 -8.75
CA ASP A 355 8.64 54.60 -7.32
C ASP A 355 8.99 53.21 -6.75
N LEU A 356 10.04 53.15 -5.93
CA LEU A 356 10.55 51.88 -5.41
C LEU A 356 9.78 51.47 -4.15
N GLU A 357 8.93 50.45 -4.25
CA GLU A 357 8.26 49.84 -3.09
C GLU A 357 9.19 48.92 -2.28
N LEU A 358 10.31 49.45 -1.79
CA LEU A 358 11.36 48.73 -1.06
C LEU A 358 11.49 49.25 0.38
N PRO A 359 10.55 48.90 1.30
CA PRO A 359 10.45 49.50 2.62
C PRO A 359 11.60 49.16 3.58
N GLU A 360 12.41 48.15 3.23
CA GLU A 360 13.57 47.72 4.01
C GLU A 360 14.89 48.30 3.51
N LEU A 361 14.86 49.11 2.44
CA LEU A 361 16.06 49.68 1.81
C LEU A 361 16.73 50.72 2.73
N THR A 362 18.03 50.55 2.95
CA THR A 362 18.93 51.46 3.69
C THR A 362 19.87 52.20 2.74
N ASP A 363 20.34 51.55 1.67
CA ASP A 363 21.33 52.11 0.76
C ASP A 363 20.86 52.01 -0.69
N LEU A 364 20.80 53.14 -1.39
CA LEU A 364 20.48 53.24 -2.80
C LEU A 364 21.59 53.98 -3.55
N GLU A 365 22.40 53.25 -4.31
CA GLU A 365 23.50 53.79 -5.12
C GLU A 365 23.28 53.49 -6.61
N LEU A 366 22.91 54.53 -7.36
CA LEU A 366 22.68 54.48 -8.81
C LEU A 366 23.54 55.51 -9.56
N GLN A 367 24.64 55.97 -8.97
CA GLN A 367 25.49 57.00 -9.56
C GLN A 367 26.19 56.54 -10.85
N VAL A 368 26.58 57.49 -11.69
CA VAL A 368 27.28 57.21 -12.97
C VAL A 368 26.41 56.36 -13.89
N ASN A 369 25.20 56.82 -14.18
CA ASN A 369 24.25 56.17 -15.09
C ASN A 369 23.63 57.20 -16.03
N ASN A 370 22.66 56.77 -16.86
CA ASN A 370 21.94 57.62 -17.81
C ASN A 370 20.48 57.84 -17.37
N LEU A 371 20.20 57.82 -16.07
CA LEU A 371 18.84 58.01 -15.55
C LEU A 371 18.36 59.44 -15.85
N GLN A 372 17.14 59.56 -16.33
CA GLN A 372 16.50 60.81 -16.73
C GLN A 372 15.10 60.95 -16.12
N GLY A 373 14.44 62.08 -16.36
CA GLY A 373 13.11 62.35 -15.81
C GLY A 373 13.19 62.98 -14.42
N GLN A 374 12.11 62.88 -13.64
CA GLN A 374 12.04 63.46 -12.30
C GLN A 374 12.48 62.44 -11.24
N LEU A 375 12.87 62.93 -10.07
CA LEU A 375 13.05 62.06 -8.89
C LEU A 375 11.70 61.39 -8.51
N PRO A 376 11.71 60.11 -8.09
CA PRO A 376 10.51 59.40 -7.64
C PRO A 376 10.03 59.89 -6.26
N ASP A 377 8.88 59.39 -5.83
CA ASP A 377 8.43 59.55 -4.45
C ASP A 377 9.19 58.60 -3.52
N PHE A 378 9.98 59.16 -2.61
CA PHE A 378 10.75 58.39 -1.63
C PHE A 378 9.96 58.04 -0.36
N SER A 379 8.67 58.40 -0.26
CA SER A 379 7.88 58.25 0.97
C SER A 379 7.79 56.81 1.52
N LEU A 380 8.02 55.80 0.68
CA LEU A 380 8.03 54.39 1.07
C LEU A 380 9.39 53.90 1.60
N LEU A 381 10.46 54.68 1.42
CA LEU A 381 11.83 54.31 1.79
C LEU A 381 12.21 54.85 3.19
N ALA A 382 11.34 54.65 4.17
CA ALA A 382 11.50 55.25 5.51
C ALA A 382 12.77 54.80 6.27
N LYS A 383 13.44 53.74 5.81
CA LYS A 383 14.67 53.20 6.40
C LYS A 383 15.95 53.66 5.70
N VAL A 384 15.84 54.42 4.61
CA VAL A 384 17.00 54.81 3.81
C VAL A 384 17.92 55.74 4.59
N GLU A 385 19.20 55.41 4.58
CA GLU A 385 20.31 56.09 5.24
C GLU A 385 21.20 56.76 4.18
N LEU A 386 21.33 56.16 3.00
CA LEU A 386 22.11 56.68 1.89
C LEU A 386 21.33 56.65 0.58
N ILE A 387 21.26 57.81 -0.08
CA ILE A 387 20.81 57.94 -1.47
C ILE A 387 21.92 58.62 -2.27
N ASN A 388 22.47 57.91 -3.26
CA ASN A 388 23.43 58.44 -4.22
C ASN A 388 22.91 58.25 -5.64
N LEU A 389 22.49 59.35 -6.26
CA LEU A 389 22.01 59.42 -7.65
C LEU A 389 22.89 60.39 -8.47
N SER A 390 24.12 60.65 -8.02
CA SER A 390 25.01 61.59 -8.69
C SER A 390 25.41 61.14 -10.10
N GLU A 391 25.89 62.06 -10.93
CA GLU A 391 26.36 61.77 -12.30
C GLU A 391 25.30 61.05 -13.15
N ASN A 392 24.12 61.68 -13.28
CA ASN A 392 22.99 61.22 -14.08
C ASN A 392 22.37 62.40 -14.88
N HIS A 393 21.21 62.19 -15.51
CA HIS A 393 20.44 63.20 -16.25
C HIS A 393 19.09 63.53 -15.59
N LEU A 394 19.00 63.38 -14.26
CA LEU A 394 17.77 63.63 -13.50
C LEU A 394 17.42 65.12 -13.52
N SER A 395 16.14 65.43 -13.60
CA SER A 395 15.59 66.77 -13.84
C SER A 395 14.37 67.03 -12.96
N GLY A 396 13.66 68.14 -13.18
CA GLY A 396 12.51 68.51 -12.35
C GLY A 396 12.93 69.27 -11.10
N THR A 397 12.23 69.04 -9.99
CA THR A 397 12.46 69.73 -8.71
C THR A 397 12.73 68.73 -7.61
N LEU A 398 13.48 69.15 -6.59
CA LEU A 398 13.67 68.36 -5.38
C LEU A 398 12.30 68.09 -4.69
N PRO A 399 11.95 66.81 -4.40
CA PRO A 399 10.75 66.46 -3.65
C PRO A 399 10.89 66.82 -2.16
N ASP A 400 9.82 66.61 -1.38
CA ASP A 400 9.90 66.70 0.08
C ASP A 400 10.53 65.42 0.64
N PHE A 401 11.60 65.56 1.40
CA PHE A 401 12.32 64.45 2.01
C PHE A 401 11.93 64.21 3.48
N HIS A 402 10.97 64.97 4.05
CA HIS A 402 10.64 64.91 5.49
C HIS A 402 10.29 63.51 6.02
N HIS A 403 9.92 62.55 5.17
CA HIS A 403 9.66 61.16 5.59
C HIS A 403 10.93 60.33 5.83
N LEU A 404 12.09 60.77 5.31
CA LEU A 404 13.36 60.04 5.37
C LEU A 404 14.13 60.36 6.66
N GLN A 405 13.53 60.03 7.80
CA GLN A 405 14.04 60.38 9.14
C GLN A 405 15.37 59.69 9.51
N LYS A 406 15.85 58.78 8.68
CA LYS A 406 17.13 58.09 8.82
C LYS A 406 18.21 58.56 7.85
N LEU A 407 17.87 59.44 6.90
CA LEU A 407 18.79 59.82 5.84
C LEU A 407 20.02 60.51 6.42
N GLU A 408 21.19 59.94 6.18
CA GLU A 408 22.51 60.45 6.59
C GLU A 408 23.25 61.09 5.41
N THR A 409 23.14 60.48 4.22
CA THR A 409 23.81 60.94 3.01
C THR A 409 22.82 61.10 1.86
N LEU A 410 22.76 62.31 1.30
CA LEU A 410 22.03 62.60 0.06
C LEU A 410 22.99 63.20 -0.96
N ASP A 411 23.27 62.46 -2.02
CA ASP A 411 24.07 62.91 -3.15
C ASP A 411 23.24 62.90 -4.43
N LEU A 412 22.97 64.10 -4.95
CA LEU A 412 22.28 64.34 -6.21
C LEU A 412 23.14 65.23 -7.12
N SER A 413 24.47 65.26 -6.92
CA SER A 413 25.35 66.12 -7.70
C SER A 413 25.38 65.73 -9.18
N ASP A 414 25.80 66.65 -10.03
CA ASP A 414 26.05 66.39 -11.46
C ASP A 414 24.81 65.81 -12.17
N ASN A 415 23.72 66.57 -12.09
CA ASN A 415 22.40 66.28 -12.67
C ASN A 415 21.80 67.56 -13.30
N GLU A 416 20.55 67.49 -13.74
CA GLU A 416 19.79 68.60 -14.34
C GLU A 416 18.66 69.14 -13.44
N ILE A 417 18.73 68.90 -12.12
CA ILE A 417 17.67 69.24 -11.17
C ILE A 417 17.59 70.75 -10.98
N GLY A 418 16.37 71.29 -11.09
CA GLY A 418 16.07 72.71 -10.93
C GLY A 418 15.16 73.02 -9.74
N GLY A 419 14.59 74.22 -9.75
CA GLY A 419 13.74 74.69 -8.66
C GLY A 419 14.54 75.20 -7.46
N LYS A 420 13.87 75.32 -6.31
CA LYS A 420 14.48 75.81 -5.07
C LYS A 420 14.93 74.64 -4.21
N ILE A 421 15.97 74.87 -3.40
CA ILE A 421 16.37 73.93 -2.36
C ILE A 421 15.27 73.93 -1.26
N PRO A 422 14.64 72.78 -0.95
CA PRO A 422 13.61 72.70 0.08
C PRO A 422 14.21 72.87 1.49
N ASP A 423 13.35 73.12 2.48
CA ASP A 423 13.79 73.19 3.87
C ASP A 423 13.97 71.77 4.44
N PHE A 424 15.23 71.38 4.65
CA PHE A 424 15.59 70.07 5.18
C PHE A 424 15.55 70.00 6.73
N LYS A 425 15.06 71.02 7.45
CA LYS A 425 15.12 71.08 8.94
C LYS A 425 14.58 69.87 9.71
N LYS A 426 13.76 69.03 9.07
CA LYS A 426 13.23 67.80 9.68
C LYS A 426 14.11 66.57 9.47
N LEU A 427 15.23 66.69 8.76
CA LEU A 427 16.21 65.63 8.54
C LEU A 427 17.32 65.75 9.59
N GLU A 428 17.01 65.38 10.84
CA GLU A 428 17.94 65.54 11.97
C GLU A 428 19.19 64.67 11.84
N THR A 429 19.12 63.57 11.09
CA THR A 429 20.21 62.60 10.86
C THR A 429 21.15 63.00 9.73
N LEU A 430 20.81 64.01 8.91
CA LEU A 430 21.55 64.33 7.69
C LEU A 430 22.97 64.82 8.03
N GLU A 431 23.98 64.08 7.57
CA GLU A 431 25.40 64.38 7.76
C GLU A 431 26.05 64.95 6.50
N GLN A 432 25.63 64.47 5.32
CA GLN A 432 26.24 64.80 4.04
C GLN A 432 25.18 65.18 3.01
N LEU A 433 25.34 66.36 2.40
CA LEU A 433 24.41 66.89 1.38
C LEU A 433 25.15 67.44 0.16
N TYR A 434 25.12 66.72 -0.95
CA TYR A 434 25.77 67.11 -2.19
C TYR A 434 24.72 67.38 -3.27
N LEU A 435 24.62 68.65 -3.70
CA LEU A 435 23.70 69.13 -4.73
C LEU A 435 24.44 69.94 -5.80
N SER A 436 25.77 69.82 -5.89
CA SER A 436 26.57 70.59 -6.84
C SER A 436 26.28 70.23 -8.29
N SER A 437 26.65 71.12 -9.23
CA SER A 437 26.52 70.88 -10.67
C SER A 437 25.08 70.55 -11.09
N ASN A 438 24.14 71.43 -10.74
CA ASN A 438 22.72 71.30 -11.04
C ASN A 438 22.15 72.65 -11.57
N LYS A 439 20.84 72.72 -11.77
CA LYS A 439 20.11 73.93 -12.21
C LYS A 439 19.33 74.58 -11.06
N LEU A 440 19.74 74.40 -9.80
CA LEU A 440 19.04 74.91 -8.63
C LEU A 440 19.09 76.44 -8.58
N THR A 441 18.00 77.04 -8.11
CA THR A 441 17.76 78.49 -8.06
C THR A 441 17.30 78.93 -6.67
N GLY A 442 17.29 80.24 -6.43
CA GLY A 442 16.86 80.82 -5.16
C GLY A 442 17.96 80.81 -4.09
N GLN A 443 17.55 81.12 -2.87
CA GLN A 443 18.47 81.32 -1.75
C GLN A 443 18.91 80.00 -1.10
N ILE A 444 20.13 80.00 -0.57
CA ILE A 444 20.64 78.91 0.28
C ILE A 444 19.79 78.85 1.57
N PRO A 445 19.19 77.69 1.91
CA PRO A 445 18.46 77.53 3.17
C PRO A 445 19.35 77.75 4.39
N ASP A 446 18.73 78.16 5.50
CA ASP A 446 19.43 78.32 6.76
C ASP A 446 19.76 76.95 7.37
N PHE A 447 21.06 76.58 7.31
CA PHE A 447 21.58 75.33 7.85
C PHE A 447 22.00 75.39 9.33
N SER A 448 21.83 76.52 10.03
CA SER A 448 22.23 76.68 11.45
C SER A 448 21.51 75.72 12.42
N ARG A 449 20.43 75.07 11.97
CA ARG A 449 19.61 74.12 12.74
C ARG A 449 19.85 72.65 12.43
N PHE A 450 20.88 72.31 11.65
CA PHE A 450 21.20 70.93 11.30
C PHE A 450 22.30 70.41 12.23
N PRO A 451 21.96 69.69 13.32
CA PRO A 451 22.92 69.37 14.37
C PRO A 451 24.05 68.44 13.89
N ASN A 452 23.82 67.68 12.82
CA ASN A 452 24.71 66.62 12.36
C ASN A 452 25.34 66.88 10.98
N LEU A 453 24.99 67.97 10.29
CA LEU A 453 25.52 68.25 8.95
C LEU A 453 27.02 68.58 9.03
N ARG A 454 27.85 67.73 8.43
CA ARG A 454 29.33 67.81 8.45
C ARG A 454 29.92 68.27 7.13
N SER A 455 29.26 67.89 6.03
CA SER A 455 29.73 68.17 4.69
C SER A 455 28.56 68.56 3.81
N PHE A 456 28.71 69.64 3.05
CA PHE A 456 27.75 69.97 2.01
C PHE A 456 28.42 70.65 0.82
N ASN A 457 27.89 70.44 -0.38
CA ASN A 457 28.35 71.09 -1.60
C ASN A 457 27.17 71.56 -2.46
N LEU A 458 27.06 72.88 -2.66
CA LEU A 458 26.04 73.50 -3.51
C LEU A 458 26.65 74.21 -4.73
N GLY A 459 27.94 74.01 -5.00
CA GLY A 459 28.67 74.68 -6.07
C GLY A 459 28.08 74.42 -7.46
N PHE A 460 28.41 75.27 -8.43
CA PHE A 460 27.96 75.11 -9.83
C PHE A 460 26.42 75.00 -10.00
N ASN A 461 25.69 75.86 -9.29
CA ASN A 461 24.24 76.07 -9.43
C ASN A 461 23.92 77.53 -9.81
N GLN A 462 22.63 77.86 -9.95
CA GLN A 462 22.11 79.21 -10.25
C GLN A 462 21.52 79.87 -8.99
N LEU A 463 22.14 79.65 -7.83
CA LEU A 463 21.70 80.17 -6.53
C LEU A 463 21.92 81.69 -6.45
N ASP A 464 21.02 82.38 -5.75
CA ASP A 464 21.04 83.82 -5.53
C ASP A 464 20.98 84.19 -4.04
N GLY A 465 21.06 85.49 -3.74
CA GLY A 465 21.03 86.01 -2.38
C GLY A 465 22.38 85.97 -1.64
N SER A 466 22.32 86.16 -0.32
CA SER A 466 23.50 86.15 0.55
C SER A 466 23.73 84.76 1.13
N ILE A 467 24.99 84.42 1.38
CA ILE A 467 25.35 83.24 2.18
C ILE A 467 24.78 83.45 3.61
N PRO A 468 23.95 82.54 4.13
CA PRO A 468 23.44 82.63 5.49
C PRO A 468 24.58 82.67 6.53
N ASN A 469 24.33 83.32 7.66
CA ASN A 469 25.25 83.28 8.79
C ASN A 469 24.99 81.98 9.57
N PHE A 470 25.78 80.95 9.27
CA PHE A 470 25.66 79.61 9.83
C PHE A 470 26.16 79.53 11.28
#